data_AF-A0A7W4P0H8-F1
#
_entry.id   AF-A0A7W4P0H8-F1
#
_cell.length_a   1.000
_cell.length_b   1.000
_cell.length_c   1.000
_cell.angle_alpha   90.00
_cell.angle_beta   90.00
_cell.angle_gamma   90.00
#
_symmetry.space_group_name_H-M   'P 1'
#
loop_
_entity.id
_entity.type
_entity.pdbx_description
1 polymer ?
#
loop_
_entity_poly.entity_id
_entity_poly.type
_entity_poly.pdbx_seq_one_letter_code
_entity_poly.pdbx_strand_id
1 'polypeptide(L)'
;MIRMVMRALPLMLLAVSACAGQYHPPAIRYDDAVRATRLPDPPKPVQVVAVPQPLPLPGQLKPLPSHRSFRHTLPSEAVDPAARVTQANLAARIQPTRAGFINAVQVYPYSPGALYQVYAAPGEITDIMLQQGEKLVGSGPVAAGDTVRWIIGDTESGAGGTRRVHILVKPTRPDLVTNLIVNTDRRTYLAELRSTPASYMASVSWDYPEDDLIALHRQDAASEDEAPVDTGLDLNALNFRYVIQDVKGGVPPWQPLRAFDDGNKVYIAFPSGIGQGELPPLFVLGPDGNPALVNYRVRQNWMIVDRLFAAAELRLDDKTGEQRVRIVRTDGRQS
;
A
#
# COMPACT_ATOMS: atom_id res chain seq x y z
N MET A 1 -51.63 71.02 -57.28
CA MET A 1 -52.17 70.86 -55.91
C MET A 1 -51.22 69.96 -55.12
N ILE A 2 -50.80 70.41 -53.92
CA ILE A 2 -50.34 69.62 -52.75
C ILE A 2 -49.07 68.76 -52.94
N ARG A 3 -47.89 69.31 -52.59
CA ARG A 3 -47.07 69.04 -51.38
C ARG A 3 -46.55 67.59 -51.27
N MET A 4 -45.23 67.38 -51.25
CA MET A 4 -44.49 67.04 -50.02
C MET A 4 -42.98 67.08 -50.24
N VAL A 5 -42.30 67.96 -49.50
CA VAL A 5 -40.85 68.00 -49.31
C VAL A 5 -40.53 66.99 -48.21
N MET A 6 -39.63 66.04 -48.45
CA MET A 6 -39.09 65.18 -47.39
C MET A 6 -37.57 65.29 -47.37
N ARG A 7 -37.07 65.75 -46.23
CA ARG A 7 -35.69 66.11 -45.93
C ARG A 7 -34.80 64.86 -45.84
N ALA A 8 -33.60 64.97 -46.39
CA ALA A 8 -32.51 64.02 -46.24
C ALA A 8 -32.00 63.97 -44.79
N LEU A 9 -31.76 62.76 -44.29
CA LEU A 9 -31.09 62.48 -43.02
C LEU A 9 -29.81 61.69 -43.33
N PRO A 10 -28.60 62.12 -42.92
CA PRO A 10 -27.38 61.38 -43.21
C PRO A 10 -27.19 60.25 -42.19
N LEU A 11 -27.09 59.01 -42.66
CA LEU A 11 -26.77 57.85 -41.84
C LEU A 11 -25.24 57.76 -41.71
N MET A 12 -24.72 58.13 -40.54
CA MET A 12 -23.30 58.06 -40.20
C MET A 12 -22.96 56.61 -39.83
N LEU A 13 -22.32 55.87 -40.74
CA LEU A 13 -21.79 54.51 -40.49
C LEU A 13 -20.45 54.62 -39.75
N LEU A 14 -20.47 54.40 -38.44
CA LEU A 14 -19.27 54.16 -37.63
C LEU A 14 -18.81 52.71 -37.84
N ALA A 15 -17.72 52.53 -38.59
CA ALA A 15 -17.00 51.25 -38.67
C ALA A 15 -16.16 51.07 -37.39
N VAL A 16 -16.65 50.26 -36.46
CA VAL A 16 -15.88 49.84 -35.28
C VAL A 16 -15.04 48.64 -35.68
N SER A 17 -13.78 48.89 -36.06
CA SER A 17 -12.78 47.84 -36.22
C SER A 17 -12.39 47.31 -34.84
N ALA A 18 -13.03 46.23 -34.41
CA ALA A 18 -12.63 45.47 -33.22
C ALA A 18 -11.38 44.65 -33.56
N CYS A 19 -10.20 45.13 -33.15
CA CYS A 19 -8.98 44.32 -33.10
C CYS A 19 -9.13 43.28 -31.99
N ALA A 20 -9.72 42.13 -32.30
CA ALA A 20 -9.65 40.95 -31.43
C ALA A 20 -8.24 40.35 -31.55
N GLY A 21 -7.29 40.86 -30.76
CA GLY A 21 -6.00 40.21 -30.58
C GLY A 21 -6.24 38.83 -29.94
N GLN A 22 -5.89 37.76 -30.64
CA GLN A 22 -5.97 36.40 -30.10
C GLN A 22 -5.05 36.31 -28.88
N TYR A 23 -5.63 35.98 -27.73
CA TYR A 23 -4.87 35.73 -26.50
C TYR A 23 -4.16 34.38 -26.61
N HIS A 24 -2.83 34.40 -26.64
CA HIS A 24 -2.00 33.20 -26.57
C HIS A 24 -1.55 32.98 -25.11
N PRO A 25 -1.97 31.88 -24.47
CA PRO A 25 -1.49 31.54 -23.14
C PRO A 25 0.02 31.24 -23.15
N PRO A 26 0.75 31.50 -22.05
CA PRO A 26 2.18 31.24 -21.98
C PRO A 26 2.48 29.74 -22.05
N ALA A 27 3.63 29.38 -22.66
CA ALA A 27 4.14 28.02 -22.62
C ALA A 27 4.64 27.69 -21.20
N ILE A 28 4.09 26.62 -20.61
CA ILE A 28 4.42 26.15 -19.25
C ILE A 28 5.35 24.95 -19.37
N ARG A 29 6.40 24.86 -18.54
CA ARG A 29 7.23 23.65 -18.38
C ARG A 29 6.52 22.69 -17.42
N TYR A 30 6.60 21.38 -17.68
CA TYR A 30 6.04 20.41 -16.74
C TYR A 30 6.83 20.42 -15.44
N ASP A 31 6.10 20.44 -14.31
CA ASP A 31 6.72 20.39 -12.99
C ASP A 31 7.35 19.02 -12.75
N ASP A 32 8.45 18.98 -12.00
CA ASP A 32 9.01 17.71 -11.57
C ASP A 32 8.01 16.95 -10.69
N ALA A 33 7.79 15.68 -11.03
CA ALA A 33 6.88 14.84 -10.28
C ALA A 33 7.42 14.65 -8.85
N VAL A 34 6.73 15.22 -7.87
CA VAL A 34 7.00 14.96 -6.44
C VAL A 34 6.66 13.50 -6.17
N ARG A 35 7.58 12.76 -5.55
CA ARG A 35 7.39 11.34 -5.21
C ARG A 35 6.11 11.20 -4.38
N ALA A 36 5.12 10.51 -4.93
CA ALA A 36 3.88 10.22 -4.23
C ALA A 36 4.20 9.36 -3.00
N THR A 37 3.93 9.88 -1.80
CA THR A 37 3.97 9.09 -0.59
C THR A 37 2.56 8.54 -0.38
N ARG A 38 2.41 7.21 -0.35
CA ARG A 38 1.10 6.60 -0.10
C ARG A 38 0.65 6.98 1.31
N LEU A 39 -0.39 7.81 1.38
CA LEU A 39 -1.13 8.03 2.61
C LEU A 39 -1.95 6.76 2.91
N PRO A 40 -2.12 6.37 4.19
CA PRO A 40 -2.97 5.25 4.55
C PRO A 40 -4.38 5.48 3.98
N ASP A 41 -4.97 4.42 3.41
CA ASP A 41 -6.32 4.52 2.86
C ASP A 41 -7.29 4.98 3.96
N PRO A 42 -8.13 6.00 3.71
CA PRO A 42 -9.13 6.40 4.68
C PRO A 42 -10.05 5.21 4.98
N PRO A 43 -10.47 5.01 6.24
CA PRO A 43 -11.31 3.88 6.61
C PRO A 43 -12.56 3.88 5.73
N LYS A 44 -12.83 2.75 5.07
CA LYS A 44 -14.00 2.60 4.21
C LYS A 44 -15.26 2.98 5.00
N PRO A 45 -16.15 3.84 4.46
CA PRO A 45 -17.41 4.12 5.11
C PRO A 45 -18.15 2.81 5.34
N VAL A 46 -18.66 2.61 6.56
CA VAL A 46 -19.52 1.47 6.87
C VAL A 46 -20.80 1.61 6.05
N GLN A 47 -20.84 1.01 4.86
CA GLN A 47 -22.08 0.85 4.11
C GLN A 47 -22.89 -0.22 4.81
N VAL A 48 -23.95 0.20 5.51
CA VAL A 48 -25.02 -0.71 5.93
C VAL A 48 -25.71 -1.18 4.65
N VAL A 49 -25.20 -2.25 4.06
CA VAL A 49 -25.87 -2.93 2.96
C VAL A 49 -27.12 -3.55 3.56
N ALA A 50 -28.28 -2.98 3.23
CA ALA A 50 -29.54 -3.59 3.57
C ALA A 50 -29.57 -4.98 2.92
N VAL A 51 -29.58 -6.02 3.75
CA VAL A 51 -29.71 -7.40 3.29
C VAL A 51 -30.98 -7.45 2.43
N PRO A 52 -30.88 -7.84 1.14
CA PRO A 52 -32.05 -7.88 0.27
C PRO A 52 -33.09 -8.81 0.90
N GLN A 53 -34.22 -8.23 1.31
CA GLN A 53 -35.30 -8.98 1.91
C GLN A 53 -36.01 -9.75 0.79
N PRO A 54 -35.92 -11.09 0.75
CA PRO A 54 -36.59 -11.86 -0.28
C PRO A 54 -38.10 -11.71 -0.08
N LEU A 55 -38.78 -11.13 -1.07
CA LEU A 55 -40.24 -11.11 -1.12
C LEU A 55 -40.72 -12.50 -1.53
N PRO A 56 -41.46 -13.23 -0.67
CA PRO A 56 -41.92 -14.56 -1.02
C PRO A 56 -43.04 -14.47 -2.05
N LEU A 57 -42.90 -15.22 -3.15
CA LEU A 57 -43.97 -15.42 -4.12
C LEU A 57 -45.09 -16.29 -3.49
N PRO A 58 -46.37 -16.07 -3.83
CA PRO A 58 -47.49 -16.83 -3.26
C PRO A 58 -47.29 -18.34 -3.45
N GLY A 59 -47.36 -19.11 -2.35
CA GLY A 59 -47.27 -20.58 -2.38
C GLY A 59 -45.87 -21.19 -2.19
N GLN A 60 -44.80 -20.39 -2.04
CA GLN A 60 -43.44 -20.91 -1.77
C GLN A 60 -43.10 -21.09 -0.28
N LEU A 61 -43.97 -20.67 0.62
CA LEU A 61 -43.71 -20.74 2.07
C LEU A 61 -44.19 -22.08 2.63
N LYS A 62 -43.23 -22.90 3.11
CA LYS A 62 -43.55 -24.00 4.03
C LYS A 62 -44.25 -23.41 5.26
N PRO A 63 -45.28 -24.08 5.82
CA PRO A 63 -45.89 -23.65 7.08
C PRO A 63 -44.78 -23.51 8.13
N LEU A 64 -44.71 -22.32 8.75
CA LEU A 64 -43.77 -22.07 9.83
C LEU A 64 -43.98 -23.12 10.92
N PRO A 65 -42.95 -23.88 11.31
CA PRO A 65 -42.97 -24.62 12.55
C PRO A 65 -43.57 -23.75 13.66
N SER A 66 -44.52 -24.29 14.40
CA SER A 66 -45.20 -23.59 15.49
C SER A 66 -44.18 -22.82 16.34
N HIS A 67 -44.53 -21.60 16.78
CA HIS A 67 -43.66 -20.65 17.50
C HIS A 67 -42.87 -21.21 18.71
N ARG A 68 -43.17 -22.45 19.14
CA ARG A 68 -42.39 -23.21 20.12
C ARG A 68 -41.10 -23.81 19.56
N SER A 69 -41.01 -24.05 18.26
CA SER A 69 -39.89 -24.76 17.61
C SER A 69 -38.73 -23.82 17.25
N PHE A 70 -38.97 -22.51 17.11
CA PHE A 70 -37.94 -21.51 16.77
C PHE A 70 -37.27 -20.82 17.96
N ARG A 71 -37.76 -21.03 19.19
CA ARG A 71 -37.06 -20.53 20.39
C ARG A 71 -35.86 -21.41 20.80
N HIS A 72 -35.53 -22.43 20.02
CA HIS A 72 -34.62 -23.50 20.46
C HIS A 72 -33.43 -23.76 19.53
N THR A 73 -32.89 -22.74 18.83
CA THR A 73 -31.65 -22.95 18.05
C THR A 73 -30.67 -21.78 18.01
N LEU A 74 -30.89 -20.71 18.76
CA LEU A 74 -29.79 -19.84 19.20
C LEU A 74 -29.61 -20.12 20.69
N PRO A 75 -28.41 -20.44 21.18
CA PRO A 75 -28.17 -20.53 22.61
C PRO A 75 -28.66 -19.21 23.23
N SER A 76 -29.67 -19.28 24.10
CA SER A 76 -30.09 -18.11 24.85
C SER A 76 -28.87 -17.61 25.62
N GLU A 77 -28.60 -16.31 25.54
CA GLU A 77 -27.61 -15.66 26.39
C GLU A 77 -27.89 -16.07 27.85
N ALA A 78 -26.84 -16.51 28.56
CA ALA A 78 -26.99 -16.97 29.94
C ALA A 78 -27.55 -15.83 30.79
N VAL A 79 -28.64 -16.09 31.52
CA VAL A 79 -29.35 -15.04 32.30
C VAL A 79 -28.44 -14.47 33.40
N ASP A 80 -27.62 -15.33 34.02
CA ASP A 80 -26.66 -14.97 35.05
C ASP A 80 -25.42 -14.25 34.46
N PRO A 81 -25.13 -12.99 34.87
CA PRO A 81 -23.92 -12.28 34.45
C PRO A 81 -22.62 -13.03 34.76
N ALA A 82 -22.53 -13.74 35.88
CA ALA A 82 -21.32 -14.47 36.25
C ALA A 82 -21.05 -15.66 35.30
N ALA A 83 -22.11 -16.37 34.93
CA ALA A 83 -22.05 -17.42 33.90
C ALA A 83 -21.60 -16.87 32.54
N ARG A 84 -22.05 -15.67 32.14
CA ARG A 84 -21.62 -15.03 30.89
C ARG A 84 -20.13 -14.72 30.87
N VAL A 85 -19.61 -14.11 31.94
CA VAL A 85 -18.18 -13.80 32.07
C VAL A 85 -17.35 -15.07 32.03
N THR A 86 -17.78 -16.11 32.75
CA THR A 86 -17.10 -17.41 32.75
C THR A 86 -17.07 -18.02 31.35
N GLN A 87 -18.20 -18.02 30.64
CA GLN A 87 -18.28 -18.54 29.27
C GLN A 87 -17.39 -17.76 28.30
N ALA A 88 -17.36 -16.43 28.41
CA ALA A 88 -16.51 -15.58 27.58
C ALA A 88 -15.02 -15.87 27.81
N ASN A 89 -14.59 -15.97 29.07
CA ASN A 89 -13.20 -16.31 29.41
C ASN A 89 -12.82 -17.71 28.93
N LEU A 90 -13.73 -18.69 29.05
CA LEU A 90 -13.51 -20.04 28.53
C LEU A 90 -13.35 -20.04 27.00
N ALA A 91 -14.14 -19.25 26.29
CA ALA A 91 -14.07 -19.14 24.83
C ALA A 91 -12.80 -18.41 24.36
N ALA A 92 -12.32 -17.44 25.13
CA ALA A 92 -11.09 -16.68 24.84
C ALA A 92 -9.80 -17.44 25.22
N ARG A 93 -9.91 -18.58 25.90
CA ARG A 93 -8.76 -19.33 26.41
C ARG A 93 -8.05 -20.11 25.31
N ILE A 94 -6.76 -19.85 25.17
CA ILE A 94 -5.86 -20.59 24.27
C ILE A 94 -4.99 -21.53 25.11
N GLN A 95 -5.09 -22.82 24.79
CA GLN A 95 -4.31 -23.88 25.43
C GLN A 95 -3.07 -24.23 24.59
N PRO A 96 -1.99 -24.70 25.22
CA PRO A 96 -0.83 -25.19 24.49
C PRO A 96 -1.20 -26.38 23.61
N THR A 97 -0.61 -26.41 22.43
CA THR A 97 -0.82 -27.49 21.47
C THR A 97 0.53 -28.05 21.05
N ARG A 98 0.57 -29.35 20.73
CA ARG A 98 1.79 -30.00 20.23
C ARG A 98 2.38 -29.27 19.01
N ALA A 99 1.53 -28.78 18.12
CA ALA A 99 1.95 -28.09 16.90
C ALA A 99 2.60 -26.71 17.18
N GLY A 100 2.28 -26.09 18.31
CA GLY A 100 2.86 -24.79 18.69
C GLY A 100 4.23 -24.89 19.36
N PHE A 101 4.75 -26.10 19.65
CA PHE A 101 6.09 -26.23 20.19
C PHE A 101 7.16 -26.18 19.09
N ILE A 102 8.07 -25.21 19.18
CA ILE A 102 9.32 -25.16 18.43
C ILE A 102 10.45 -25.40 19.42
N ASN A 103 11.06 -26.59 19.37
CA ASN A 103 11.94 -27.08 20.43
C ASN A 103 11.24 -27.03 21.80
N ALA A 104 11.81 -26.32 22.78
CA ALA A 104 11.24 -26.16 24.12
C ALA A 104 10.37 -24.89 24.28
N VAL A 105 10.12 -24.16 23.18
CA VAL A 105 9.34 -22.91 23.19
C VAL A 105 7.91 -23.20 22.72
N GLN A 106 6.92 -22.89 23.55
CA GLN A 106 5.52 -22.85 23.12
C GLN A 106 5.24 -21.51 22.45
N VAL A 107 4.97 -21.54 21.15
CA VAL A 107 4.58 -20.39 20.34
C VAL A 107 3.06 -20.34 20.25
N TYR A 108 2.47 -19.19 20.58
CA TYR A 108 1.03 -18.94 20.46
C TYR A 108 0.73 -17.91 19.36
N PRO A 109 -0.31 -18.14 18.54
CA PRO A 109 -0.78 -17.10 17.62
C PRO A 109 -1.37 -15.96 18.42
N TYR A 110 -0.77 -14.77 18.30
CA TYR A 110 -1.27 -13.61 19.01
C TYR A 110 -2.63 -13.17 18.45
N SER A 111 -3.62 -13.13 19.33
CA SER A 111 -4.91 -12.49 19.13
C SER A 111 -5.19 -11.52 20.29
N PRO A 112 -5.62 -10.27 20.01
CA PRO A 112 -6.07 -9.35 21.05
C PRO A 112 -7.18 -9.97 21.91
N GLY A 113 -7.08 -9.80 23.23
CA GLY A 113 -8.09 -10.27 24.20
C GLY A 113 -8.10 -11.78 24.49
N ALA A 114 -7.22 -12.57 23.87
CA ALA A 114 -7.09 -13.99 24.19
C ALA A 114 -6.40 -14.21 25.55
N LEU A 115 -6.79 -15.30 26.24
CA LEU A 115 -6.22 -15.72 27.52
C LEU A 115 -5.26 -16.90 27.31
N TYR A 116 -3.95 -16.65 27.39
CA TYR A 116 -2.93 -17.66 27.11
C TYR A 116 -2.61 -18.48 28.35
N GLN A 117 -2.74 -19.79 28.27
CA GLN A 117 -2.41 -20.69 29.38
C GLN A 117 -0.89 -20.89 29.48
N VAL A 118 -0.32 -20.60 30.64
CA VAL A 118 1.11 -20.78 30.92
C VAL A 118 1.26 -21.74 32.08
N TYR A 119 1.93 -22.87 31.84
CA TYR A 119 2.17 -23.88 32.86
C TYR A 119 3.57 -23.72 33.44
N ALA A 120 3.66 -23.59 34.75
CA ALA A 120 4.90 -23.48 35.49
C ALA A 120 4.97 -24.55 36.58
N ALA A 121 6.16 -24.80 37.13
CA ALA A 121 6.36 -25.73 38.24
C ALA A 121 7.30 -25.14 39.30
N PRO A 122 7.11 -25.45 40.59
CA PRO A 122 8.04 -25.02 41.63
C PRO A 122 9.46 -25.54 41.36
N GLY A 123 10.45 -24.69 41.62
CA GLY A 123 11.87 -25.01 41.36
C GLY A 123 12.31 -24.69 39.93
N GLU A 124 11.38 -24.58 38.98
CA GLU A 124 11.66 -24.25 37.59
C GLU A 124 11.26 -22.80 37.28
N ILE A 125 11.95 -22.18 36.32
CA ILE A 125 11.61 -20.86 35.80
C ILE A 125 10.97 -21.04 34.43
N THR A 126 9.79 -20.47 34.24
CA THR A 126 9.16 -20.34 32.92
C THR A 126 9.47 -18.96 32.37
N ASP A 127 10.10 -18.92 31.20
CA ASP A 127 10.41 -17.70 30.48
C ASP A 127 9.27 -17.31 29.54
N ILE A 128 8.88 -16.03 29.53
CA ILE A 128 7.90 -15.47 28.60
C ILE A 128 8.63 -14.44 27.73
N MET A 129 8.86 -14.81 26.48
CA MET A 129 9.61 -14.04 25.51
C MET A 129 8.69 -13.14 24.68
N LEU A 130 8.89 -11.83 24.78
CA LEU A 130 8.17 -10.84 23.96
C LEU A 130 8.77 -10.72 22.55
N GLN A 131 8.13 -9.95 21.66
CA GLN A 131 8.67 -9.72 20.33
C GLN A 131 10.01 -8.99 20.39
N GLN A 132 10.86 -9.19 19.38
CA GLN A 132 12.08 -8.38 19.25
C GLN A 132 11.72 -6.90 19.06
N GLY A 133 12.42 -6.03 19.77
CA GLY A 133 12.23 -4.59 19.77
C GLY A 133 11.02 -4.08 20.54
N GLU A 134 10.23 -4.97 21.15
CA GLU A 134 9.11 -4.60 22.03
C GLU A 134 9.62 -4.23 23.43
N LYS A 135 9.00 -3.23 24.05
CA LYS A 135 9.43 -2.65 25.33
C LYS A 135 8.28 -2.64 26.33
N LEU A 136 8.59 -2.88 27.59
CA LEU A 136 7.64 -2.65 28.68
C LEU A 136 7.38 -1.14 28.82
N VAL A 137 6.11 -0.74 28.99
CA VAL A 137 5.73 0.68 29.12
C VAL A 137 4.79 0.93 30.29
N GLY A 138 4.89 2.14 30.85
CA GLY A 138 4.08 2.61 31.97
C GLY A 138 4.64 2.22 33.35
N SER A 139 3.95 2.66 34.40
CA SER A 139 4.25 2.29 35.78
C SER A 139 3.61 0.94 36.10
N GLY A 140 4.42 -0.08 36.41
CA GLY A 140 3.92 -1.44 36.65
C GLY A 140 3.48 -2.15 35.36
N PRO A 141 4.37 -2.30 34.36
CA PRO A 141 4.04 -2.93 33.08
C PRO A 141 3.67 -4.41 33.22
N VAL A 142 4.07 -5.05 34.32
CA VAL A 142 3.77 -6.44 34.63
C VAL A 142 2.96 -6.47 35.92
N ALA A 143 1.76 -7.03 35.86
CA ALA A 143 0.85 -7.15 36.99
C ALA A 143 0.33 -8.57 37.12
N ALA A 144 0.31 -9.11 38.33
CA ALA A 144 -0.26 -10.44 38.60
C ALA A 144 -1.24 -10.40 39.77
N GLY A 145 -2.26 -11.27 39.73
CA GLY A 145 -3.27 -11.34 40.78
C GLY A 145 -2.76 -11.87 42.11
N ASP A 146 -1.69 -12.68 42.09
CA ASP A 146 -1.08 -13.28 43.29
C ASP A 146 0.44 -13.14 43.24
N THR A 147 0.97 -12.06 43.79
CA THR A 147 2.41 -11.75 43.83
C THR A 147 3.14 -12.33 45.04
N VAL A 148 2.41 -12.91 46.00
CA VAL A 148 3.02 -13.53 47.19
C VAL A 148 3.50 -14.93 46.86
N ARG A 149 2.70 -15.69 46.10
CA ARG A 149 3.00 -17.09 45.77
C ARG A 149 3.57 -17.26 44.37
N TRP A 150 3.63 -16.19 43.58
CA TRP A 150 4.32 -16.12 42.30
C TRP A 150 5.43 -15.11 42.34
N ILE A 151 6.64 -15.57 42.07
CA ILE A 151 7.82 -14.74 41.90
C ILE A 151 7.90 -14.37 40.43
N ILE A 152 7.97 -13.07 40.16
CA ILE A 152 7.99 -12.50 38.82
C ILE A 152 9.19 -11.57 38.73
N GLY A 153 9.93 -11.68 37.64
CA GLY A 153 10.98 -10.73 37.29
C GLY A 153 11.02 -10.52 35.79
N ASP A 154 11.67 -9.45 35.36
CA ASP A 154 11.92 -9.17 33.97
C ASP A 154 13.43 -9.08 33.70
N THR A 155 13.82 -9.44 32.49
CA THR A 155 15.18 -9.30 32.00
C THR A 155 15.18 -9.07 30.50
N GLU A 156 16.35 -8.83 29.92
CA GLU A 156 16.49 -8.53 28.51
C GLU A 156 17.65 -9.32 27.92
N SER A 157 17.48 -9.75 26.68
CA SER A 157 18.52 -10.38 25.89
C SER A 157 18.69 -9.66 24.55
N GLY A 158 19.81 -9.90 23.87
CA GLY A 158 20.12 -9.26 22.59
C GLY A 158 20.54 -7.80 22.71
N ALA A 159 20.89 -7.20 21.57
CA ALA A 159 21.35 -5.82 21.49
C ALA A 159 20.75 -5.10 20.26
N GLY A 160 20.58 -3.78 20.36
CA GLY A 160 20.03 -2.96 19.29
C GLY A 160 18.66 -3.48 18.80
N GLY A 161 18.54 -3.72 17.50
CA GLY A 161 17.30 -4.23 16.88
C GLY A 161 16.92 -5.68 17.25
N THR A 162 17.84 -6.44 17.87
CA THR A 162 17.57 -7.81 18.36
C THR A 162 17.22 -7.87 19.84
N ARG A 163 17.20 -6.72 20.53
CA ARG A 163 16.83 -6.64 21.95
C ARG A 163 15.45 -7.24 22.16
N ARG A 164 15.31 -8.08 23.17
CA ARG A 164 14.08 -8.78 23.52
C ARG A 164 13.88 -8.78 25.03
N VAL A 165 12.67 -8.48 25.46
CA VAL A 165 12.25 -8.55 26.87
C VAL A 165 11.79 -9.97 27.20
N HIS A 166 12.13 -10.41 28.40
CA HIS A 166 11.81 -11.70 28.99
C HIS A 166 11.10 -11.46 30.32
N ILE A 167 9.94 -12.09 30.53
CA ILE A 167 9.26 -12.12 31.83
C ILE A 167 9.44 -13.52 32.42
N LEU A 168 10.14 -13.59 33.54
CA LEU A 168 10.43 -14.81 34.26
C LEU A 168 9.37 -15.04 35.33
N VAL A 169 8.69 -16.19 35.28
CA VAL A 169 7.68 -16.55 36.28
C VAL A 169 8.04 -17.85 36.99
N LYS A 170 7.89 -17.85 38.32
CA LYS A 170 8.13 -19.03 39.15
C LYS A 170 7.11 -19.13 40.29
N PRO A 171 6.34 -20.21 40.39
CA PRO A 171 5.46 -20.45 41.52
C PRO A 171 6.23 -20.96 42.75
N THR A 172 5.71 -20.67 43.94
CA THR A 172 6.26 -21.14 45.21
C THR A 172 5.80 -22.54 45.61
N ARG A 173 4.66 -23.00 45.06
CA ARG A 173 4.04 -24.31 45.36
C ARG A 173 3.16 -24.79 44.17
N PRO A 174 2.85 -26.09 44.07
CA PRO A 174 1.92 -26.57 43.04
C PRO A 174 0.48 -26.10 43.28
N ASP A 175 -0.39 -26.35 42.31
CA ASP A 175 -1.85 -26.14 42.38
C ASP A 175 -2.25 -24.68 42.64
N LEU A 176 -1.47 -23.75 42.08
CA LEU A 176 -1.78 -22.33 42.04
C LEU A 176 -2.34 -21.94 40.68
N VAL A 177 -3.33 -21.05 40.70
CA VAL A 177 -3.85 -20.40 39.50
C VAL A 177 -3.90 -18.90 39.76
N THR A 178 -3.36 -18.10 38.84
CA THR A 178 -3.46 -16.64 38.87
C THR A 178 -3.41 -16.09 37.45
N ASN A 179 -3.69 -14.81 37.28
CA ASN A 179 -3.52 -14.11 36.03
C ASN A 179 -2.24 -13.26 36.03
N LEU A 180 -1.71 -13.01 34.83
CA LEU A 180 -0.59 -12.13 34.55
C LEU A 180 -0.97 -11.22 33.38
N ILE A 181 -0.77 -9.93 33.54
CA ILE A 181 -0.98 -8.91 32.51
C ILE A 181 0.37 -8.26 32.22
N VAL A 182 0.73 -8.19 30.94
CA VAL A 182 1.96 -7.55 30.49
C VAL A 182 1.61 -6.47 29.47
N ASN A 183 1.95 -5.21 29.78
CA ASN A 183 1.72 -4.05 28.94
C ASN A 183 3.04 -3.60 28.29
N THR A 184 2.98 -3.39 26.98
CA THR A 184 4.14 -3.00 26.16
C THR A 184 3.82 -1.80 25.27
N ASP A 185 4.84 -1.31 24.57
CA ASP A 185 4.70 -0.26 23.55
C ASP A 185 3.87 -0.68 22.33
N ARG A 186 3.61 -1.99 22.15
CA ARG A 186 2.85 -2.53 21.01
C ARG A 186 1.50 -3.11 21.39
N ARG A 187 1.42 -3.81 22.52
CA ARG A 187 0.27 -4.65 22.87
C ARG A 187 0.20 -5.03 24.35
N THR A 188 -0.94 -5.62 24.72
CA THR A 188 -1.19 -6.18 26.06
C THR A 188 -1.37 -7.68 25.96
N TYR A 189 -0.62 -8.42 26.78
CA TYR A 189 -0.75 -9.87 26.91
C TYR A 189 -1.53 -10.22 28.16
N LEU A 190 -2.47 -11.16 28.03
CA LEU A 190 -3.24 -11.71 29.13
C LEU A 190 -2.90 -13.19 29.27
N ALA A 191 -2.16 -13.55 30.31
CA ALA A 191 -1.78 -14.92 30.60
C ALA A 191 -2.48 -15.44 31.85
N GLU A 192 -2.84 -16.71 31.83
CA GLU A 192 -3.35 -17.46 32.96
C GLU A 192 -2.26 -18.44 33.41
N LEU A 193 -1.64 -18.14 34.54
CA LEU A 193 -0.55 -18.94 35.10
C LEU A 193 -1.12 -20.10 35.90
N ARG A 194 -0.63 -21.31 35.63
CA ARG A 194 -1.01 -22.54 36.34
C ARG A 194 0.22 -23.27 36.84
N SER A 195 0.31 -23.44 38.15
CA SER A 195 1.39 -24.21 38.76
C SER A 195 1.02 -25.69 38.80
N THR A 196 1.88 -26.55 38.26
CA THR A 196 1.74 -28.01 38.34
C THR A 196 2.82 -28.61 39.25
N PRO A 197 2.69 -29.87 39.67
CA PRO A 197 3.71 -30.52 40.51
C PRO A 197 5.11 -30.63 39.88
N ALA A 198 5.21 -30.78 38.55
CA ALA A 198 6.48 -31.03 37.87
C ALA A 198 6.53 -30.54 36.41
N SER A 199 5.40 -30.54 35.71
CA SER A 199 5.34 -30.15 34.31
C SER A 199 5.32 -28.62 34.16
N TYR A 200 6.25 -28.10 33.37
CA TYR A 200 6.35 -26.67 33.10
C TYR A 200 6.67 -26.42 31.62
N MET A 201 6.41 -25.19 31.19
CA MET A 201 6.90 -24.65 29.94
C MET A 201 8.25 -24.01 30.20
N ALA A 202 9.28 -24.43 29.49
CA ALA A 202 10.59 -23.77 29.58
C ALA A 202 10.51 -22.33 29.04
N SER A 203 9.82 -22.14 27.92
CA SER A 203 9.62 -20.84 27.32
C SER A 203 8.28 -20.72 26.59
N VAL A 204 7.71 -19.52 26.59
CA VAL A 204 6.49 -19.13 25.87
C VAL A 204 6.78 -17.91 25.02
N SER A 205 6.31 -17.88 23.78
CA SER A 205 6.38 -16.73 22.90
C SER A 205 5.14 -16.63 22.02
N TRP A 206 5.05 -15.57 21.22
CA TRP A 206 3.97 -15.39 20.27
C TRP A 206 4.47 -15.19 18.85
N ASP A 207 3.68 -15.64 17.87
CA ASP A 207 3.76 -15.23 16.47
C ASP A 207 2.70 -14.18 16.16
N TYR A 208 3.01 -13.30 15.21
CA TYR A 208 2.24 -12.07 14.94
C TYR A 208 1.83 -12.02 13.46
N PRO A 209 0.83 -12.81 13.05
CA PRO A 209 0.48 -12.98 11.64
C PRO A 209 0.04 -11.68 10.96
N GLU A 210 -0.57 -10.74 11.70
CA GLU A 210 -0.95 -9.43 11.15
C GLU A 210 0.28 -8.57 10.82
N ASP A 211 1.30 -8.58 11.69
CA ASP A 211 2.56 -7.85 11.45
C ASP A 211 3.27 -8.40 10.21
N ASP A 212 3.28 -9.73 10.06
CA ASP A 212 3.91 -10.42 8.92
C ASP A 212 3.22 -10.05 7.60
N LEU A 213 1.89 -10.02 7.58
CA LEU A 213 1.13 -9.58 6.41
C LEU A 213 1.40 -8.12 6.06
N ILE A 214 1.42 -7.22 7.05
CA ILE A 214 1.73 -5.80 6.82
C ILE A 214 3.16 -5.62 6.28
N ALA A 215 4.12 -6.38 6.81
CA ALA A 215 5.51 -6.35 6.35
C ALA A 215 5.63 -6.81 4.89
N LEU A 216 4.94 -7.89 4.51
CA LEU A 216 4.89 -8.38 3.13
C LEU A 216 4.29 -7.33 2.18
N HIS A 217 3.14 -6.75 2.52
CA HIS A 217 2.52 -5.72 1.68
C HIS A 217 3.40 -4.47 1.53
N ARG A 218 4.19 -4.13 2.56
CA ARG A 218 5.14 -3.01 2.49
C ARG A 218 6.34 -3.33 1.60
N GLN A 219 6.84 -4.57 1.63
CA GLN A 219 7.93 -5.02 0.75
C GLN A 219 7.49 -5.05 -0.71
N ASP A 220 6.29 -5.57 -0.99
CA ASP A 220 5.72 -5.58 -2.34
C ASP A 220 5.59 -4.16 -2.90
N ALA A 221 5.04 -3.23 -2.10
CA ALA A 221 4.89 -1.83 -2.50
C ALA A 221 6.24 -1.12 -2.73
N ALA A 222 7.27 -1.41 -1.94
CA ALA A 222 8.61 -0.86 -2.14
C ALA A 222 9.30 -1.42 -3.41
N SER A 223 9.02 -2.69 -3.74
CA SER A 223 9.58 -3.34 -4.93
C SER A 223 8.97 -2.82 -6.24
N GLU A 224 7.69 -2.43 -6.23
CA GLU A 224 7.04 -1.81 -7.40
C GLU A 224 7.61 -0.43 -7.72
N ASP A 225 7.99 0.34 -6.70
CA ASP A 225 8.63 1.66 -6.81
C ASP A 225 10.05 1.60 -7.37
N GLU A 226 10.79 0.52 -7.08
CA GLU A 226 12.19 0.33 -7.50
C GLU A 226 12.35 -0.53 -8.76
N ALA A 227 11.23 -0.99 -9.35
CA ALA A 227 11.29 -1.87 -10.50
C ALA A 227 11.97 -1.19 -11.71
N PRO A 228 12.99 -1.82 -12.32
CA PRO A 228 13.81 -1.22 -13.38
C PRO A 228 12.98 -0.83 -14.61
N VAL A 229 13.41 0.21 -15.33
CA VAL A 229 12.75 0.75 -16.54
C VAL A 229 12.44 -0.36 -17.57
N ASP A 230 13.30 -1.37 -17.66
CA ASP A 230 13.09 -2.59 -18.43
C ASP A 230 13.84 -3.76 -17.76
N THR A 231 13.40 -4.99 -18.03
CA THR A 231 14.07 -6.19 -17.50
C THR A 231 15.24 -6.58 -18.39
N GLY A 232 16.40 -6.87 -17.79
CA GLY A 232 17.61 -7.28 -18.52
C GLY A 232 18.50 -6.15 -19.05
N LEU A 233 18.30 -4.92 -18.56
CA LEU A 233 19.10 -3.75 -18.96
C LEU A 233 20.50 -3.81 -18.30
N ASP A 234 21.53 -4.11 -19.08
CA ASP A 234 22.92 -4.08 -18.61
C ASP A 234 23.46 -2.64 -18.66
N LEU A 235 23.67 -2.05 -17.48
CA LEU A 235 24.16 -0.68 -17.34
C LEU A 235 25.55 -0.47 -17.96
N ASN A 236 26.35 -1.53 -18.14
CA ASN A 236 27.67 -1.45 -18.74
C ASN A 236 27.65 -1.48 -20.28
N ALA A 237 26.52 -1.83 -20.90
CA ALA A 237 26.38 -2.00 -22.35
C ALA A 237 25.48 -0.93 -23.00
N LEU A 238 25.34 0.24 -22.38
CA LEU A 238 24.51 1.33 -22.88
C LEU A 238 25.26 2.26 -23.84
N ASN A 239 24.63 2.58 -24.96
CA ASN A 239 25.15 3.45 -26.01
C ASN A 239 24.44 4.81 -26.00
N PHE A 240 25.14 5.86 -25.58
CA PHE A 240 24.65 7.25 -25.54
C PHE A 240 24.97 8.02 -26.83
N ARG A 241 24.48 7.50 -27.95
CA ARG A 241 24.80 8.01 -29.30
C ARG A 241 23.66 8.74 -29.99
N TYR A 242 22.67 9.20 -29.23
CA TYR A 242 21.53 9.94 -29.75
C TYR A 242 21.54 11.38 -29.28
N VAL A 243 21.37 12.31 -30.22
CA VAL A 243 21.24 13.74 -29.96
C VAL A 243 19.82 14.18 -30.25
N ILE A 244 19.29 15.00 -29.36
CA ILE A 244 17.96 15.59 -29.46
C ILE A 244 18.11 16.98 -30.10
N GLN A 245 17.34 17.22 -31.17
CA GLN A 245 17.38 18.43 -31.98
C GLN A 245 15.97 18.99 -32.11
N ASP A 246 15.84 20.30 -31.92
CA ASP A 246 14.57 20.98 -32.15
C ASP A 246 14.44 21.38 -33.62
N VAL A 247 13.33 21.02 -34.24
CA VAL A 247 13.14 21.21 -35.70
C VAL A 247 12.15 22.34 -35.98
N LYS A 248 11.05 22.42 -35.24
CA LYS A 248 9.96 23.38 -35.51
C LYS A 248 9.13 23.64 -34.25
N GLY A 249 8.77 24.91 -34.01
CA GLY A 249 7.85 25.29 -32.92
C GLY A 249 8.49 25.68 -31.59
N GLY A 250 9.81 25.88 -31.54
CA GLY A 250 10.54 26.16 -30.29
C GLY A 250 10.75 24.91 -29.43
N VAL A 251 11.12 25.09 -28.16
CA VAL A 251 11.42 23.99 -27.23
C VAL A 251 10.13 23.57 -26.50
N PRO A 252 9.50 22.43 -26.85
CA PRO A 252 8.25 22.02 -26.23
C PRO A 252 8.45 21.55 -24.79
N PRO A 253 7.42 21.63 -23.93
CA PRO A 253 7.51 21.13 -22.55
C PRO A 253 7.69 19.62 -22.45
N TRP A 254 7.27 18.88 -23.47
CA TRP A 254 7.44 17.44 -23.60
C TRP A 254 8.78 17.03 -24.22
N GLN A 255 9.70 17.95 -24.50
CA GLN A 255 10.98 17.61 -25.11
C GLN A 255 11.70 16.51 -24.30
N PRO A 256 12.14 15.41 -24.93
CA PRO A 256 12.94 14.41 -24.24
C PRO A 256 14.20 15.02 -23.63
N LEU A 257 14.63 14.45 -22.50
CA LEU A 257 15.84 14.85 -21.80
C LEU A 257 17.07 14.09 -22.32
N ARG A 258 16.88 12.83 -22.71
CA ARG A 258 17.95 11.97 -23.25
C ARG A 258 17.38 10.80 -24.06
N ALA A 259 18.21 10.26 -24.94
CA ALA A 259 17.96 8.98 -25.59
C ALA A 259 19.24 8.13 -25.62
N PHE A 260 19.11 6.82 -25.46
CA PHE A 260 20.21 5.85 -25.53
C PHE A 260 19.69 4.49 -26.00
N ASP A 261 20.58 3.59 -26.41
CA ASP A 261 20.23 2.21 -26.76
C ASP A 261 21.08 1.17 -26.01
N ASP A 262 20.56 -0.05 -25.92
CA ASP A 262 21.26 -1.24 -25.38
C ASP A 262 21.79 -2.16 -26.49
N GLY A 263 21.82 -1.68 -27.74
CA GLY A 263 22.12 -2.47 -28.94
C GLY A 263 20.92 -3.15 -29.59
N ASN A 264 19.76 -3.24 -28.93
CA ASN A 264 18.55 -3.83 -29.48
C ASN A 264 17.36 -2.86 -29.48
N LYS A 265 17.19 -2.12 -28.38
CA LYS A 265 16.09 -1.21 -28.09
C LYS A 265 16.61 0.19 -27.84
N VAL A 266 15.76 1.19 -28.11
CA VAL A 266 16.04 2.59 -27.79
C VAL A 266 15.16 3.05 -26.63
N TYR A 267 15.78 3.70 -25.65
CA TYR A 267 15.15 4.27 -24.47
C TYR A 267 15.17 5.78 -24.57
N ILE A 268 13.99 6.40 -24.52
CA ILE A 268 13.80 7.84 -24.60
C ILE A 268 13.23 8.31 -23.26
N ALA A 269 13.94 9.19 -22.57
CA ALA A 269 13.53 9.72 -21.28
C ALA A 269 12.83 11.06 -21.45
N PHE A 270 11.61 11.18 -20.93
CA PHE A 270 10.85 12.42 -20.86
C PHE A 270 11.00 13.08 -19.48
N PRO A 271 10.64 14.37 -19.35
CA PRO A 271 10.48 15.01 -18.06
C PRO A 271 9.55 14.20 -17.15
N SER A 272 9.85 14.15 -15.85
CA SER A 272 9.06 13.36 -14.89
C SER A 272 7.58 13.80 -14.85
N GLY A 273 7.32 15.09 -15.11
CA GLY A 273 5.99 15.67 -15.24
C GLY A 273 5.27 15.43 -16.57
N ILE A 274 5.78 14.61 -17.49
CA ILE A 274 5.15 14.36 -18.80
C ILE A 274 3.69 13.90 -18.71
N GLY A 275 3.30 13.25 -17.61
CA GLY A 275 1.92 12.85 -17.34
C GLY A 275 0.93 14.01 -17.11
N GLN A 276 1.41 15.25 -16.95
CA GLN A 276 0.57 16.46 -16.91
C GLN A 276 0.13 16.91 -18.31
N GLY A 277 0.76 16.39 -19.36
CA GLY A 277 0.52 16.73 -20.75
C GLY A 277 0.25 15.52 -21.63
N GLU A 278 0.41 15.72 -22.94
CA GLU A 278 0.21 14.67 -23.94
C GLU A 278 1.56 14.09 -24.38
N LEU A 279 1.64 12.76 -24.51
CA LEU A 279 2.85 12.08 -24.95
C LEU A 279 2.90 12.07 -26.49
N PRO A 280 3.94 12.65 -27.11
CA PRO A 280 4.02 12.74 -28.57
C PRO A 280 4.19 11.36 -29.23
N PRO A 281 3.46 11.04 -30.31
CA PRO A 281 3.75 9.88 -31.14
C PRO A 281 5.15 9.94 -31.76
N LEU A 282 5.80 8.78 -31.86
CA LEU A 282 7.14 8.61 -32.43
C LEU A 282 7.10 8.05 -33.86
N PHE A 283 7.75 8.74 -34.78
CA PHE A 283 7.92 8.32 -36.16
C PHE A 283 9.40 8.09 -36.46
N VAL A 284 9.77 6.90 -36.90
CA VAL A 284 11.14 6.63 -37.35
C VAL A 284 11.29 7.06 -38.82
N LEU A 285 12.37 7.77 -39.13
CA LEU A 285 12.69 8.16 -40.50
C LEU A 285 13.45 7.02 -41.20
N GLY A 286 12.92 6.57 -42.34
CA GLY A 286 13.62 5.62 -43.22
C GLY A 286 14.78 6.28 -44.00
N PRO A 287 15.55 5.50 -44.80
CA PRO A 287 16.63 6.02 -45.63
C PRO A 287 16.20 7.16 -46.57
N ASP A 288 14.97 7.08 -47.07
CA ASP A 288 14.37 8.07 -47.98
C ASP A 288 13.80 9.29 -47.24
N GLY A 289 13.98 9.37 -45.91
CA GLY A 289 13.41 10.43 -45.06
C GLY A 289 11.91 10.30 -44.78
N ASN A 290 11.26 9.24 -45.26
CA ASN A 290 9.83 9.00 -45.04
C ASN A 290 9.56 8.55 -43.59
N PRO A 291 8.60 9.18 -42.88
CA PRO A 291 8.25 8.80 -41.52
C PRO A 291 7.43 7.51 -41.48
N ALA A 292 7.79 6.59 -40.60
CA ALA A 292 7.08 5.35 -40.34
C ALA A 292 6.75 5.22 -38.85
N LEU A 293 5.51 4.84 -38.53
CA LEU A 293 5.09 4.56 -37.16
C LEU A 293 5.75 3.26 -36.69
N VAL A 294 6.20 3.24 -35.44
CA VAL A 294 6.84 2.07 -34.83
C VAL A 294 6.13 1.69 -33.54
N ASN A 295 6.20 0.42 -33.18
CA ASN A 295 5.74 -0.03 -31.88
C ASN A 295 6.69 0.49 -30.81
N TYR A 296 6.10 1.14 -29.81
CA TYR A 296 6.77 1.55 -28.59
C TYR A 296 5.88 1.23 -27.41
N ARG A 297 6.49 1.15 -26.23
CA ARG A 297 5.83 0.99 -24.95
C ARG A 297 6.23 2.11 -24.02
N VAL A 298 5.33 2.51 -23.14
CA VAL A 298 5.55 3.61 -22.20
C VAL A 298 5.55 3.04 -20.79
N ARG A 299 6.58 3.35 -20.01
CA ARG A 299 6.68 2.98 -18.60
C ARG A 299 7.14 4.21 -17.81
N GLN A 300 6.28 4.71 -16.92
CA GLN A 300 6.50 5.99 -16.24
C GLN A 300 6.79 7.11 -17.26
N ASN A 301 7.92 7.81 -17.14
CA ASN A 301 8.38 8.85 -18.05
C ASN A 301 9.32 8.33 -19.16
N TRP A 302 9.35 7.01 -19.40
CA TRP A 302 10.20 6.39 -20.41
C TRP A 302 9.38 5.84 -21.57
N MET A 303 9.83 6.13 -22.78
CA MET A 303 9.35 5.47 -24.00
C MET A 303 10.43 4.49 -24.48
N ILE A 304 10.04 3.23 -24.66
CA ILE A 304 10.92 2.14 -25.04
C ILE A 304 10.51 1.68 -26.44
N VAL A 305 11.46 1.72 -27.36
CA VAL A 305 11.27 1.37 -28.76
C VAL A 305 12.00 0.07 -29.03
N ASP A 306 11.29 -0.96 -29.49
CA ASP A 306 11.86 -2.32 -29.66
C ASP A 306 12.72 -2.47 -30.94
N ARG A 307 13.30 -1.38 -31.43
CA ARG A 307 14.21 -1.36 -32.59
C ARG A 307 15.15 -0.16 -32.55
N LEU A 308 16.32 -0.34 -33.15
CA LEU A 308 17.24 0.76 -33.44
C LEU A 308 16.74 1.61 -34.63
N PHE A 309 17.12 2.87 -34.63
CA PHE A 309 16.89 3.81 -35.73
C PHE A 309 18.05 4.79 -35.88
N ALA A 310 18.20 5.36 -37.09
CA ALA A 310 19.17 6.41 -37.40
C ALA A 310 18.62 7.79 -37.03
N ALA A 311 17.36 8.06 -37.37
CA ALA A 311 16.66 9.27 -36.96
C ALA A 311 15.19 8.96 -36.68
N ALA A 312 14.63 9.64 -35.68
CA ALA A 312 13.20 9.60 -35.38
C ALA A 312 12.69 11.01 -35.08
N GLU A 313 11.40 11.23 -35.27
CA GLU A 313 10.70 12.48 -35.01
C GLU A 313 9.55 12.23 -34.05
N LEU A 314 9.50 13.04 -33.00
CA LEU A 314 8.36 13.23 -32.13
C LEU A 314 7.57 14.42 -32.65
N ARG A 315 6.26 14.21 -32.81
CA ARG A 315 5.35 15.22 -33.34
C ARG A 315 4.18 15.38 -32.41
N LEU A 316 3.84 16.63 -32.09
CA LEU A 316 2.60 16.95 -31.40
C LEU A 316 2.01 18.20 -32.04
N ASP A 317 0.75 18.11 -32.44
CA ASP A 317 0.02 19.27 -32.97
C ASP A 317 -0.46 20.12 -31.78
N ASP A 318 -0.10 21.41 -31.78
CA ASP A 318 -0.68 22.39 -30.86
C ASP A 318 -1.67 23.31 -31.61
N LYS A 319 -2.42 24.13 -30.87
CA LYS A 319 -3.42 25.06 -31.44
C LYS A 319 -2.81 26.18 -32.32
N THR A 320 -1.49 26.32 -32.33
CA THR A 320 -0.69 27.35 -33.02
C THR A 320 0.22 26.78 -34.13
N GLY A 321 0.39 25.45 -34.22
CA GLY A 321 1.17 24.76 -35.23
C GLY A 321 1.69 23.39 -34.79
N GLU A 322 2.39 22.71 -35.71
CA GLU A 322 3.03 21.40 -35.44
C GLU A 322 4.38 21.61 -34.74
N GLN A 323 4.54 21.06 -33.53
CA GLN A 323 5.81 21.01 -32.78
C GLN A 323 6.57 19.73 -33.14
N ARG A 324 7.85 19.87 -33.49
CA ARG A 324 8.69 18.75 -33.97
C ARG A 324 10.04 18.72 -33.26
N VAL A 325 10.32 17.58 -32.62
CA VAL A 325 11.62 17.26 -32.03
C VAL A 325 12.19 16.04 -32.74
N ARG A 326 13.45 16.10 -33.15
CA ARG A 326 14.14 15.01 -33.85
C ARG A 326 15.21 14.40 -32.96
N ILE A 327 15.29 13.09 -32.95
CA ILE A 327 16.30 12.30 -32.25
C ILE A 327 17.19 11.66 -33.31
N VAL A 328 18.47 12.00 -33.36
CA VAL A 328 19.41 11.60 -34.41
C VAL A 328 20.60 10.85 -33.81
N ARG A 329 20.96 9.72 -34.43
CA ARG A 329 22.15 8.95 -34.08
C ARG A 329 23.41 9.63 -34.61
N THR A 330 24.46 9.79 -33.80
CA THR A 330 25.65 10.59 -34.14
C THR A 330 26.79 9.82 -34.80
N ASP A 331 26.76 8.50 -34.75
CA ASP A 331 27.80 7.59 -35.29
C ASP A 331 27.48 7.08 -36.71
N GLY A 332 26.44 7.62 -37.36
CA GLY A 332 26.10 7.32 -38.75
C GLY A 332 27.02 8.01 -39.74
N ARG A 333 27.51 7.30 -40.77
CA ARG A 333 28.18 7.92 -41.92
C ARG A 333 27.15 8.68 -42.75
N GLN A 334 27.45 9.92 -43.11
CA GLN A 334 26.66 10.69 -44.07
C GLN A 334 26.65 9.95 -45.42
N SER A 335 25.46 9.72 -45.97
CA SER A 335 25.23 9.19 -47.32
C SER A 335 25.32 10.29 -48.36
#